data_AF-A0A453MKP1-F1
#
_entry.id   AF-A0A453MKP1-F1
#
_cell.length_a   1.000
_cell.length_b   1.000
_cell.length_c   1.000
_cell.angle_alpha   90.00
_cell.angle_beta   90.00
_cell.angle_gamma   90.00
#
_symmetry.space_group_name_H-M   'P 1'
#
loop_
_entity.id
_entity.type
_entity.pdbx_description
1 polymer ?
#
loop_
_entity_poly.entity_id
_entity_poly.type
_entity_poly.pdbx_seq_one_letter_code
_entity_poly.pdbx_strand_id
1 'polypeptide(L)'
;MVIRDLLNLCEITKGKDNKAVIASNIMYVVGQYPRFLRAHWKFLKTVVNKLFEFMHEMHPGVQDMACDTFLKIVQKCKRKFVTQQVGENEPFVSELLTNLATTILDLEPHQIHTFYESVGHMIQAESDNTKRDEYLKRLMSLPNQKWAEIIGQAGQSIDILKNQDVIRSVLNILQTNTSVATSLGPHFFPQISLIFLDMLTVYRMYSELVSSTIAEGGPYASKSSFVKLLRSIKRETLKLIETFVDKAEDLPHLGKQFVPPMMDPILGDYARNVPDARESEVLSLFATIINK
;
A
#
# COMPACT_ATOMS: atom_id res chain seq x y z
N MET A 1 32.73 0.58 11.75
CA MET A 1 33.86 0.96 10.87
C MET A 1 33.39 0.92 9.42
N VAL A 2 33.15 -0.28 8.87
CA VAL A 2 32.69 -0.49 7.47
C VAL A 2 31.63 0.49 6.97
N ILE A 3 30.46 0.61 7.62
CA ILE A 3 29.38 1.45 7.07
C ILE A 3 29.68 2.95 7.20
N ARG A 4 30.40 3.37 8.24
CA ARG A 4 30.86 4.78 8.35
C ARG A 4 31.82 5.11 7.22
N ASP A 5 32.73 4.19 6.92
CA ASP A 5 33.72 4.38 5.85
C ASP A 5 33.03 4.38 4.48
N LEU A 6 31.98 3.55 4.28
CA LEU A 6 31.16 3.58 3.07
C LEU A 6 30.32 4.85 2.92
N LEU A 7 29.73 5.37 4.02
CA LEU A 7 29.00 6.64 4.01
C LEU A 7 29.94 7.80 3.63
N ASN A 8 31.12 7.86 4.26
CA ASN A 8 32.15 8.83 3.91
C ASN A 8 32.60 8.67 2.44
N LEU A 9 32.79 7.44 1.98
CA LEU A 9 33.13 7.14 0.58
C LEU A 9 32.04 7.67 -0.37
N CYS A 10 30.77 7.50 -0.03
CA CYS A 10 29.64 8.00 -0.82
C CYS A 10 29.65 9.53 -0.94
N GLU A 11 30.09 10.24 0.09
CA GLU A 11 30.17 11.70 0.10
C GLU A 11 31.33 12.23 -0.76
N ILE A 12 32.52 11.63 -0.65
CA ILE A 12 33.72 12.10 -1.36
C ILE A 12 33.76 11.65 -2.83
N THR A 13 33.04 10.58 -3.18
CA THR A 13 33.08 10.02 -4.53
C THR A 13 32.34 10.90 -5.52
N LYS A 14 32.96 11.18 -6.67
CA LYS A 14 32.37 11.93 -7.78
C LYS A 14 31.79 11.00 -8.84
N GLY A 15 30.77 11.49 -9.55
CA GLY A 15 30.07 10.75 -10.60
C GLY A 15 28.84 10.00 -10.05
N LYS A 16 27.71 10.13 -10.75
CA LYS A 16 26.43 9.53 -10.33
C LYS A 16 26.50 8.01 -10.26
N ASP A 17 27.11 7.37 -11.27
CA ASP A 17 27.21 5.91 -11.34
C ASP A 17 28.04 5.34 -10.16
N ASN A 18 29.15 5.99 -9.83
CA ASN A 18 29.98 5.58 -8.69
C ASN A 18 29.23 5.74 -7.37
N LYS A 19 28.49 6.85 -7.20
CA LYS A 19 27.65 7.07 -6.01
C LYS A 19 26.54 6.02 -5.90
N ALA A 20 25.90 5.65 -7.00
CA ALA A 20 24.87 4.62 -7.04
C ALA A 20 25.43 3.25 -6.62
N VAL A 21 26.63 2.88 -7.09
CA VAL A 21 27.32 1.64 -6.68
C VAL A 21 27.68 1.64 -5.20
N ILE A 22 28.13 2.76 -4.64
CA ILE A 22 28.44 2.84 -3.21
C ILE A 22 27.15 2.78 -2.39
N ALA A 23 26.10 3.51 -2.80
CA ALA A 23 24.80 3.50 -2.15
C ALA A 23 24.21 2.08 -2.13
N SER A 24 24.31 1.33 -3.22
CA SER A 24 23.82 -0.05 -3.27
C SER A 24 24.57 -0.98 -2.32
N ASN A 25 25.89 -0.82 -2.21
CA ASN A 25 26.69 -1.57 -1.23
C ASN A 25 26.33 -1.21 0.21
N ILE A 26 26.11 0.07 0.52
CA ILE A 26 25.65 0.52 1.85
C ILE A 26 24.31 -0.14 2.15
N MET A 27 23.34 -0.02 1.24
CA MET A 27 21.97 -0.54 1.36
C MET A 27 21.97 -2.07 1.57
N TYR A 28 22.78 -2.79 0.81
CA TYR A 28 22.95 -4.23 0.98
C TYR A 28 23.50 -4.58 2.36
N VAL A 29 24.61 -3.96 2.76
CA VAL A 29 25.25 -4.24 4.05
C VAL A 29 24.28 -3.95 5.19
N VAL A 30 23.65 -2.76 5.25
CA VAL A 30 22.75 -2.41 6.37
C VAL A 30 21.56 -3.38 6.49
N GLY A 31 21.00 -3.82 5.36
CA GLY A 31 19.89 -4.78 5.34
C GLY A 31 20.23 -6.14 5.94
N GLN A 32 21.51 -6.55 5.90
CA GLN A 32 21.97 -7.86 6.39
C GLN A 32 22.30 -7.89 7.89
N TYR A 33 22.41 -6.74 8.57
CA TYR A 33 22.83 -6.68 9.98
C TYR A 33 21.75 -6.10 10.94
N PRO A 34 20.53 -6.66 10.99
CA PRO A 34 19.45 -6.12 11.82
C PRO A 34 19.73 -6.21 13.33
N ARG A 35 20.58 -7.15 13.78
CA ARG A 35 20.99 -7.22 15.20
C ARG A 35 21.81 -5.99 15.60
N PHE A 36 22.72 -5.55 14.74
CA PHE A 36 23.51 -4.35 14.95
C PHE A 36 22.61 -3.10 14.95
N LEU A 37 21.73 -2.97 13.94
CA LEU A 37 20.79 -1.84 13.85
C LEU A 37 19.91 -1.70 15.10
N ARG A 38 19.40 -2.80 15.64
CA ARG A 38 18.60 -2.78 16.88
C ARG A 38 19.38 -2.33 18.13
N ALA A 39 20.70 -2.57 18.16
CA ALA A 39 21.54 -2.17 19.29
C ALA A 39 22.00 -0.71 19.21
N HIS A 40 21.97 -0.10 18.02
CA HIS A 40 22.55 1.23 17.78
C HIS A 40 21.54 2.18 17.14
N TRP A 41 20.65 2.77 17.96
CA TRP A 41 19.57 3.64 17.47
C TRP A 41 20.05 4.80 16.60
N LYS A 42 21.03 5.59 17.06
CA LYS A 42 21.55 6.74 16.28
C LYS A 42 21.95 6.31 14.88
N PHE A 43 22.60 5.15 14.78
CA PHE A 43 23.03 4.59 13.51
C PHE A 43 21.84 4.14 12.65
N LEU A 44 20.86 3.45 13.23
CA LEU A 44 19.61 3.09 12.54
C LEU A 44 18.89 4.32 11.99
N LYS A 45 18.73 5.39 12.79
CA LYS A 45 18.11 6.65 12.36
C LYS A 45 18.89 7.29 11.21
N THR A 46 20.22 7.35 11.29
CA THR A 46 21.07 7.85 10.19
C THR A 46 20.88 7.05 8.91
N VAL A 47 20.86 5.71 8.99
CA VAL A 47 20.65 4.85 7.82
C VAL A 47 19.29 5.10 7.20
N VAL A 48 18.23 5.16 8.00
CA VAL A 48 16.87 5.39 7.49
C VAL A 48 16.72 6.76 6.83
N ASN A 49 17.26 7.82 7.44
CA ASN A 49 17.26 9.14 6.82
C ASN A 49 18.03 9.15 5.50
N LYS A 50 19.14 8.40 5.42
CA LYS A 50 19.88 8.27 4.16
C LYS A 50 19.10 7.51 3.08
N LEU A 51 18.29 6.51 3.47
CA LEU A 51 17.37 5.84 2.54
C LEU A 51 16.32 6.83 2.02
N PHE A 52 15.80 7.73 2.85
CA PHE A 52 14.87 8.77 2.40
C PHE A 52 15.55 9.75 1.43
N GLU A 53 16.81 10.12 1.65
CA GLU A 53 17.57 10.88 0.64
C GLU A 53 17.69 10.13 -0.68
N PHE A 54 17.94 8.81 -0.65
CA PHE A 54 18.01 7.98 -1.85
C PHE A 54 16.66 7.78 -2.56
N MET A 55 15.53 7.95 -1.85
CA MET A 55 14.20 7.98 -2.46
C MET A 55 14.00 9.20 -3.36
N HIS A 56 14.86 10.22 -3.29
CA HIS A 56 14.90 11.39 -4.18
C HIS A 56 15.99 11.30 -5.26
N GLU A 57 16.75 10.20 -5.35
CA GLU A 57 17.80 10.06 -6.35
C GLU A 57 17.24 9.49 -7.65
N MET A 58 17.33 10.27 -8.74
CA MET A 58 16.78 9.92 -10.06
C MET A 58 17.64 8.90 -10.83
N HIS A 59 18.73 8.40 -10.25
CA HIS A 59 19.53 7.36 -10.89
C HIS A 59 18.74 6.04 -10.92
N PRO A 60 18.65 5.36 -12.08
CA PRO A 60 17.83 4.16 -12.24
C PRO A 60 18.09 3.09 -11.18
N GLY A 61 17.02 2.58 -10.57
CA GLY A 61 17.07 1.49 -9.58
C GLY A 61 17.49 1.91 -8.16
N VAL A 62 17.94 3.15 -7.93
CA VAL A 62 18.31 3.60 -6.58
C VAL A 62 17.09 3.71 -5.67
N GLN A 63 15.99 4.30 -6.17
CA GLN A 63 14.74 4.44 -5.41
C GLN A 63 14.12 3.08 -5.05
N ASP A 64 14.11 2.13 -6.00
CA ASP A 64 13.63 0.76 -5.75
C ASP A 64 14.44 0.09 -4.64
N MET A 65 15.77 0.15 -4.75
CA MET A 65 16.64 -0.43 -3.74
C MET A 65 16.48 0.25 -2.37
N ALA A 66 16.25 1.56 -2.34
CA ALA A 66 15.99 2.30 -1.11
C ALA A 66 14.69 1.84 -0.44
N CYS A 67 13.60 1.71 -1.19
CA CYS A 67 12.31 1.21 -0.68
C CYS A 67 12.40 -0.23 -0.18
N ASP A 68 13.03 -1.14 -0.94
CA ASP A 68 13.23 -2.53 -0.56
C ASP A 68 14.09 -2.68 0.70
N THR A 69 15.16 -1.88 0.78
CA THR A 69 16.05 -1.88 1.94
C THR A 69 15.34 -1.33 3.17
N PHE A 70 14.54 -0.27 3.00
CA PHE A 70 13.71 0.29 4.05
C PHE A 70 12.73 -0.76 4.59
N LEU A 71 11.98 -1.44 3.71
CA LEU A 71 11.06 -2.51 4.10
C LEU A 71 11.78 -3.61 4.89
N LYS A 72 12.93 -4.09 4.41
CA LYS A 72 13.74 -5.11 5.10
C LYS A 72 14.18 -4.67 6.50
N ILE A 73 14.66 -3.44 6.64
CA ILE A 73 15.06 -2.89 7.93
C ILE A 73 13.86 -2.83 8.88
N VAL A 74 12.72 -2.31 8.39
CA VAL A 74 11.53 -2.13 9.20
C VAL A 74 10.97 -3.48 9.68
N GLN A 75 10.86 -4.47 8.81
CA GLN A 75 10.40 -5.81 9.19
C GLN A 75 11.22 -6.42 10.34
N LYS A 76 12.53 -6.13 10.43
CA LYS A 76 13.41 -6.63 11.48
C LYS A 76 13.57 -5.70 12.69
N CYS A 77 13.25 -4.41 12.54
CA CYS A 77 13.52 -3.37 13.55
C CYS A 77 12.26 -2.60 14.01
N LYS A 78 11.06 -2.92 13.51
CA LYS A 78 9.79 -2.19 13.69
C LYS A 78 9.54 -1.57 15.08
N ARG A 79 9.77 -2.33 16.15
CA ARG A 79 9.60 -1.84 17.54
C ARG A 79 10.42 -0.60 17.89
N LYS A 80 11.58 -0.41 17.25
CA LYS A 80 12.45 0.75 17.47
C LYS A 80 11.85 2.06 16.93
N PHE A 81 10.96 1.98 15.95
CA PHE A 81 10.36 3.16 15.33
C PHE A 81 9.15 3.69 16.09
N VAL A 82 8.44 2.82 16.82
CA VAL A 82 7.25 3.19 17.61
C VAL A 82 7.57 3.50 19.08
N THR A 83 8.74 3.07 19.57
CA THR A 83 9.19 3.42 20.92
C THR A 83 10.06 4.67 20.89
N GLN A 84 9.82 5.59 21.83
CA GLN A 84 10.68 6.75 22.01
C GLN A 84 12.10 6.29 22.40
N GLN A 85 13.09 6.73 21.64
CA GLN A 85 14.48 6.32 21.83
C GLN A 85 15.22 7.35 22.69
N VAL A 86 16.32 6.93 23.32
CA VAL A 86 17.12 7.79 24.18
C VAL A 86 17.67 8.98 23.39
N GLY A 87 17.36 10.20 23.86
CA GLY A 87 17.78 11.44 23.22
C GLY A 87 16.85 11.94 22.11
N GLU A 88 15.72 11.27 21.87
CA GLU A 88 14.68 11.74 20.95
C GLU A 88 13.47 12.29 21.73
N ASN A 89 12.78 13.26 21.15
CA ASN A 89 11.60 13.89 21.78
C ASN A 89 10.31 13.09 21.58
N GLU A 90 10.22 12.32 20.49
CA GLU A 90 9.06 11.52 20.13
C GLU A 90 9.48 10.23 19.39
N PRO A 91 8.58 9.23 19.24
CA PRO A 91 8.82 8.08 18.38
C PRO A 91 9.06 8.49 16.92
N PHE A 92 10.03 7.86 16.25
CA PHE A 92 10.39 8.17 14.87
C PHE A 92 9.22 8.00 13.89
N VAL A 93 8.30 7.06 14.13
CA VAL A 93 7.10 6.90 13.30
C VAL A 93 6.27 8.19 13.24
N SER A 94 6.22 8.96 14.33
CA SER A 94 5.49 10.24 14.37
C SER A 94 6.21 11.30 13.52
N GLU A 95 7.54 11.40 13.62
CA GLU A 95 8.36 12.28 12.76
C GLU A 95 8.19 11.93 11.27
N LEU A 96 8.20 10.64 10.95
CA LEU A 96 8.01 10.13 9.58
C LEU A 96 6.63 10.51 9.05
N LEU A 97 5.56 10.26 9.81
CA LEU A 97 4.19 10.52 9.36
C LEU A 97 3.92 12.01 9.14
N THR A 98 4.59 12.90 9.88
CA THR A 98 4.54 14.35 9.63
C THR A 98 5.18 14.73 8.31
N ASN A 99 6.28 14.06 7.94
CA ASN A 99 7.04 14.30 6.72
C ASN A 99 6.66 13.32 5.59
N LEU A 100 5.48 12.68 5.67
CA LEU A 100 5.10 11.62 4.74
C LEU A 100 5.06 12.14 3.29
N ALA A 101 4.37 13.25 3.06
CA ALA A 101 4.18 13.82 1.73
C ALA A 101 5.51 14.24 1.08
N THR A 102 6.46 14.76 1.87
CA THR A 102 7.78 15.12 1.37
C THR A 102 8.62 13.88 1.09
N THR A 103 8.57 12.87 1.95
CA THR A 103 9.37 11.64 1.80
C THR A 103 9.02 10.85 0.54
N ILE A 104 7.74 10.81 0.15
CA ILE A 104 7.28 10.00 -1.00
C ILE A 104 7.16 10.80 -2.31
N LEU A 105 7.56 12.08 -2.31
CA LEU A 105 7.25 13.03 -3.37
C LEU A 105 7.70 12.58 -4.77
N ASP A 106 8.92 12.03 -4.87
CA ASP A 106 9.56 11.65 -6.13
C ASP A 106 9.44 10.15 -6.43
N LEU A 107 8.65 9.41 -5.64
CA LEU A 107 8.51 7.96 -5.78
C LEU A 107 7.45 7.59 -6.83
N GLU A 108 7.72 6.50 -7.55
CA GLU A 108 6.77 5.86 -8.45
C GLU A 108 5.71 5.04 -7.66
N PRO A 109 4.53 4.75 -8.24
CA PRO A 109 3.45 4.10 -7.50
C PRO A 109 3.84 2.80 -6.77
N HIS A 110 4.61 1.90 -7.39
CA HIS A 110 5.03 0.65 -6.74
C HIS A 110 6.00 0.88 -5.57
N GLN A 111 6.83 1.91 -5.64
CA GLN A 111 7.71 2.35 -4.55
C GLN A 111 6.88 2.92 -3.39
N ILE A 112 5.86 3.73 -3.70
CA ILE A 112 4.90 4.24 -2.71
C ILE A 112 4.21 3.07 -2.00
N HIS A 113 3.72 2.07 -2.74
CA HIS A 113 3.08 0.89 -2.14
C HIS A 113 4.03 0.16 -1.16
N THR A 114 5.28 -0.06 -1.56
CA THR A 114 6.33 -0.67 -0.73
C THR A 114 6.65 0.18 0.51
N PHE A 115 6.67 1.50 0.37
CA PHE A 115 6.87 2.43 1.48
C PHE A 115 5.71 2.34 2.49
N TYR A 116 4.47 2.38 2.02
CA TYR A 116 3.28 2.25 2.87
C TYR A 116 3.22 0.89 3.58
N GLU A 117 3.60 -0.20 2.90
CA GLU A 117 3.75 -1.52 3.54
C GLU A 117 4.75 -1.46 4.70
N SER A 118 5.91 -0.83 4.47
CA SER A 118 6.96 -0.64 5.47
C SER A 118 6.42 0.10 6.70
N VAL A 119 5.76 1.25 6.51
CA VAL A 119 5.20 2.02 7.63
C VAL A 119 4.09 1.24 8.33
N GLY A 120 3.26 0.48 7.60
CA GLY A 120 2.27 -0.41 8.20
C GLY A 120 2.88 -1.45 9.15
N HIS A 121 4.05 -2.02 8.82
CA HIS A 121 4.79 -2.87 9.75
C HIS A 121 5.30 -2.14 11.00
N MET A 122 5.62 -0.85 10.92
CA MET A 122 5.94 -0.06 12.12
C MET A 122 4.71 0.06 13.01
N ILE A 123 3.60 0.53 12.44
CA ILE A 123 2.34 0.76 13.16
C ILE A 123 1.84 -0.54 13.80
N GLN A 124 1.96 -1.66 13.11
CA GLN A 124 1.64 -3.00 13.64
C GLN A 124 2.40 -3.36 14.93
N ALA A 125 3.57 -2.77 15.15
CA ALA A 125 4.37 -3.00 16.35
C ALA A 125 4.05 -2.08 17.53
N GLU A 126 3.21 -1.06 17.34
CA GLU A 126 2.73 -0.20 18.43
C GLU A 126 1.83 -1.01 19.37
N SER A 127 2.07 -0.93 20.67
CA SER A 127 1.32 -1.64 21.71
C SER A 127 0.02 -0.94 22.10
N ASP A 128 -0.01 0.39 22.08
CA ASP A 128 -1.18 1.19 22.43
C ASP A 128 -2.13 1.29 21.24
N ASN A 129 -3.33 0.72 21.39
CA ASN A 129 -4.34 0.73 20.34
C ASN A 129 -4.75 2.15 19.91
N THR A 130 -4.82 3.10 20.85
CA THR A 130 -5.21 4.49 20.56
C THR A 130 -4.16 5.17 19.69
N LYS A 131 -2.88 4.98 20.01
CA LYS A 131 -1.78 5.49 19.18
C LYS A 131 -1.70 4.78 17.84
N ARG A 132 -1.93 3.46 17.81
CA ARG A 132 -1.94 2.69 16.58
C ARG A 132 -2.98 3.23 15.60
N ASP A 133 -4.19 3.51 16.08
CA ASP A 133 -5.28 4.07 15.28
C ASP A 133 -4.98 5.52 14.82
N GLU A 134 -4.34 6.33 15.68
CA GLU A 134 -3.89 7.68 15.31
C GLU A 134 -2.82 7.64 14.20
N TYR A 135 -1.82 6.76 14.32
CA TYR A 135 -0.81 6.56 13.30
C TYR A 135 -1.40 6.03 11.99
N LEU A 136 -2.34 5.08 12.06
CA LEU A 136 -3.03 4.57 10.86
C LEU A 136 -3.80 5.68 10.16
N LYS A 137 -4.52 6.52 10.90
CA LYS A 137 -5.26 7.66 10.35
C LYS A 137 -4.33 8.66 9.66
N ARG A 138 -3.15 8.93 10.22
CA ARG A 138 -2.15 9.80 9.60
C ARG A 138 -1.54 9.19 8.35
N LEU A 139 -1.18 7.90 8.40
CA LEU A 139 -0.64 7.17 7.24
C LEU A 139 -1.63 7.21 6.07
N MET A 140 -2.91 6.93 6.33
CA MET A 140 -3.95 6.86 5.30
C MET A 140 -4.55 8.22 4.93
N SER A 141 -4.01 9.33 5.45
CA SER A 141 -4.56 10.67 5.21
C SER A 141 -4.60 11.05 3.73
N LEU A 142 -3.48 10.91 3.00
CA LEU A 142 -3.40 11.27 1.58
C LEU A 142 -4.28 10.37 0.69
N PRO A 143 -4.23 9.02 0.79
CA PRO A 143 -5.14 8.16 0.04
C PRO A 143 -6.61 8.43 0.34
N ASN A 144 -6.97 8.63 1.62
CA ASN A 144 -8.36 8.87 2.03
C ASN A 144 -8.89 10.21 1.55
N GLN A 145 -8.06 11.27 1.57
CA GLN A 145 -8.44 12.56 1.00
C GLN A 145 -8.73 12.44 -0.50
N LYS A 146 -7.84 11.76 -1.24
CA LYS A 146 -8.04 11.56 -2.67
C LYS A 146 -9.24 10.67 -2.99
N TRP A 147 -9.45 9.62 -2.19
CA TRP A 147 -10.63 8.76 -2.28
C TRP A 147 -11.92 9.57 -2.07
N ALA A 148 -12.00 10.33 -0.98
CA ALA A 148 -13.17 11.15 -0.67
C ALA A 148 -13.45 12.20 -1.75
N GLU A 149 -12.42 12.80 -2.34
CA GLU A 149 -12.55 13.71 -3.48
C GLU A 149 -13.19 13.02 -4.69
N ILE A 150 -12.69 11.83 -5.07
CA ILE A 150 -13.20 11.04 -6.19
C ILE A 150 -14.65 10.62 -5.96
N ILE A 151 -14.98 10.10 -4.77
CA ILE A 151 -16.34 9.69 -4.41
C ILE A 151 -17.29 10.89 -4.39
N GLY A 152 -16.85 12.03 -3.85
CA GLY A 152 -17.63 13.27 -3.84
C GLY A 152 -17.95 13.78 -5.25
N GLN A 153 -16.99 13.71 -6.18
CA GLN A 153 -17.21 14.05 -7.59
C GLN A 153 -18.13 13.04 -8.28
N ALA A 154 -17.96 11.74 -8.00
CA ALA A 154 -18.79 10.68 -8.56
C ALA A 154 -20.26 10.78 -8.13
N GLY A 155 -20.53 11.28 -6.92
CA GLY A 155 -21.88 11.58 -6.44
C GLY A 155 -22.59 12.68 -7.24
N GLN A 156 -21.83 13.54 -7.94
CA GLN A 156 -22.38 14.57 -8.83
C GLN A 156 -22.49 14.07 -10.28
N SER A 157 -21.46 13.36 -10.76
CA SER A 157 -21.45 12.76 -12.09
C SER A 157 -20.64 11.47 -12.11
N ILE A 158 -21.32 10.36 -12.41
CA ILE A 158 -20.71 9.03 -12.51
C ILE A 158 -19.71 8.96 -13.68
N ASP A 159 -19.83 9.84 -14.67
CA ASP A 159 -18.92 9.87 -15.83
C ASP A 159 -17.47 10.18 -15.44
N ILE A 160 -17.23 10.83 -14.29
CA ILE A 160 -15.88 11.05 -13.78
C ILE A 160 -15.12 9.73 -13.60
N LEU A 161 -15.82 8.65 -13.22
CA LEU A 161 -15.22 7.33 -12.98
C LEU A 161 -14.84 6.61 -14.28
N LYS A 162 -15.32 7.09 -15.44
CA LYS A 162 -14.90 6.60 -16.76
C LYS A 162 -13.59 7.23 -17.23
N ASN A 163 -13.14 8.32 -16.59
CA ASN A 163 -11.88 8.97 -16.92
C ASN A 163 -10.70 8.06 -16.56
N GLN A 164 -9.79 7.84 -17.52
CA GLN A 164 -8.66 6.94 -17.36
C GLN A 164 -7.71 7.33 -16.22
N ASP A 165 -7.51 8.62 -15.98
CA ASP A 165 -6.65 9.11 -14.89
C ASP A 165 -7.29 8.87 -13.51
N VAL A 166 -8.61 9.00 -13.44
CA VAL A 166 -9.38 8.67 -12.23
C VAL A 166 -9.33 7.17 -11.97
N ILE A 167 -9.50 6.33 -13.00
CA ILE A 167 -9.39 4.87 -12.86
C ILE A 167 -8.00 4.50 -12.33
N ARG A 168 -6.92 5.07 -12.89
CA ARG A 168 -5.56 4.83 -12.38
C ARG A 168 -5.39 5.30 -10.93
N SER A 169 -5.97 6.44 -10.57
CA SER A 169 -5.93 6.95 -9.20
C SER A 169 -6.63 6.01 -8.22
N VAL A 170 -7.81 5.49 -8.59
CA VAL A 170 -8.54 4.48 -7.81
C VAL A 170 -7.69 3.22 -7.66
N LEU A 171 -7.05 2.74 -8.73
CA LEU A 171 -6.18 1.56 -8.67
C LEU A 171 -5.06 1.75 -7.66
N ASN A 172 -4.35 2.87 -7.73
CA ASN A 172 -3.23 3.18 -6.84
C ASN A 172 -3.70 3.28 -5.37
N ILE A 173 -4.87 3.87 -5.11
CA ILE A 173 -5.43 3.93 -3.76
C ILE A 173 -5.72 2.53 -3.22
N LEU A 174 -6.33 1.65 -4.03
CA LEU A 174 -6.63 0.28 -3.62
C LEU A 174 -5.34 -0.52 -3.37
N GLN A 175 -4.34 -0.42 -4.25
CA GLN A 175 -3.04 -1.08 -4.07
C GLN A 175 -2.30 -0.59 -2.82
N THR A 176 -2.38 0.71 -2.52
CA THR A 176 -1.86 1.28 -1.27
C THR A 176 -2.57 0.66 -0.06
N ASN A 177 -3.90 0.57 -0.08
CA ASN A 177 -4.68 -0.08 0.98
C ASN A 177 -4.30 -1.56 1.15
N THR A 178 -4.13 -2.32 0.05
CA THR A 178 -3.70 -3.72 0.10
C THR A 178 -2.33 -3.87 0.74
N SER A 179 -1.40 -2.97 0.42
CA SER A 179 -0.05 -2.95 0.99
C SER A 179 -0.07 -2.72 2.50
N VAL A 180 -0.90 -1.76 2.97
CA VAL A 180 -1.08 -1.50 4.41
C VAL A 180 -1.82 -2.65 5.11
N ALA A 181 -2.87 -3.20 4.49
CA ALA A 181 -3.62 -4.34 5.04
C ALA A 181 -2.71 -5.57 5.24
N THR A 182 -1.83 -5.83 4.27
CA THR A 182 -0.86 -6.94 4.32
C THR A 182 0.09 -6.81 5.51
N SER A 183 0.62 -5.62 5.77
CA SER A 183 1.61 -5.41 6.83
C SER A 183 1.03 -5.20 8.22
N LEU A 184 -0.18 -4.62 8.30
CA LEU A 184 -0.86 -4.25 9.53
C LEU A 184 -1.73 -5.37 10.10
N GLY A 185 -2.28 -6.22 9.23
CA GLY A 185 -3.10 -7.37 9.59
C GLY A 185 -4.43 -6.99 10.25
N PRO A 186 -4.83 -7.59 11.39
CA PRO A 186 -6.13 -7.37 12.01
C PRO A 186 -6.39 -5.91 12.39
N HIS A 187 -5.33 -5.12 12.63
CA HIS A 187 -5.44 -3.70 12.98
C HIS A 187 -5.78 -2.80 11.79
N PHE A 188 -5.94 -3.35 10.58
CA PHE A 188 -6.44 -2.62 9.41
C PHE A 188 -7.95 -2.38 9.46
N PHE A 189 -8.66 -3.03 10.38
CA PHE A 189 -10.12 -2.95 10.51
C PHE A 189 -10.70 -1.51 10.43
N PRO A 190 -10.20 -0.50 11.18
CA PRO A 190 -10.77 0.84 11.13
C PRO A 190 -10.70 1.48 9.74
N GLN A 191 -9.64 1.20 8.98
CA GLN A 191 -9.44 1.75 7.65
C GLN A 191 -10.34 1.07 6.61
N ILE A 192 -10.45 -0.26 6.62
CA ILE A 192 -11.34 -0.94 5.66
C ILE A 192 -12.79 -0.55 5.91
N SER A 193 -13.23 -0.45 7.17
CA SER A 193 -14.60 -0.03 7.52
C SER A 193 -14.95 1.35 6.97
N LEU A 194 -13.99 2.27 6.89
CA LEU A 194 -14.19 3.61 6.35
C LEU A 194 -14.51 3.59 4.85
N ILE A 195 -13.85 2.74 4.07
CA ILE A 195 -13.94 2.76 2.60
C ILE A 195 -14.82 1.65 2.02
N PHE A 196 -15.24 0.67 2.83
CA PHE A 196 -15.80 -0.60 2.36
C PHE A 196 -17.03 -0.46 1.45
N LEU A 197 -18.04 0.30 1.88
CA LEU A 197 -19.29 0.43 1.12
C LEU A 197 -19.11 1.21 -0.18
N ASP A 198 -18.33 2.30 -0.13
CA ASP A 198 -17.97 3.07 -1.33
C ASP A 198 -17.18 2.19 -2.31
N MET A 199 -16.24 1.39 -1.78
CA MET A 199 -15.44 0.46 -2.58
C MET A 199 -16.30 -0.58 -3.29
N LEU A 200 -17.31 -1.15 -2.61
CA LEU A 200 -18.27 -2.08 -3.25
C LEU A 200 -19.11 -1.40 -4.32
N THR A 201 -19.48 -0.13 -4.12
CA THR A 201 -20.22 0.67 -5.10
C THR A 201 -19.38 0.91 -6.35
N VAL A 202 -18.11 1.31 -6.17
CA VAL A 202 -17.14 1.48 -7.25
C VAL A 202 -16.89 0.17 -7.99
N TYR A 203 -16.74 -0.95 -7.27
CA TYR A 203 -16.59 -2.29 -7.87
C TYR A 203 -17.77 -2.63 -8.79
N ARG A 204 -19.00 -2.45 -8.30
CA ARG A 204 -20.21 -2.74 -9.06
C ARG A 204 -20.29 -1.90 -10.33
N MET A 205 -20.07 -0.58 -10.22
CA MET A 205 -20.11 0.32 -11.36
C MET A 205 -19.07 -0.07 -12.43
N TYR A 206 -17.83 -0.38 -12.02
CA TYR A 206 -16.81 -0.83 -12.96
C TYR A 206 -17.12 -2.19 -13.58
N SER A 207 -17.81 -3.07 -12.85
CA SER A 207 -18.29 -4.33 -13.42
C SER A 207 -19.34 -4.10 -14.50
N GLU A 208 -20.34 -3.27 -14.22
CA GLU A 208 -21.38 -2.90 -15.19
C GLU A 208 -20.76 -2.27 -16.44
N LEU A 209 -19.75 -1.39 -16.27
CA LEU A 209 -19.03 -0.76 -17.38
C LEU A 209 -18.19 -1.75 -18.20
N VAL A 210 -17.57 -2.74 -17.57
CA VAL A 210 -16.87 -3.82 -18.28
C VAL A 210 -17.86 -4.60 -19.14
N SER A 211 -19.00 -4.97 -18.56
CA SER A 211 -20.02 -5.77 -19.24
C SER A 211 -20.67 -5.02 -20.41
N SER A 212 -20.99 -3.72 -20.26
CA SER A 212 -21.51 -2.91 -21.37
C SER A 212 -20.48 -2.73 -22.48
N THR A 213 -19.22 -2.45 -22.13
CA THR A 213 -18.14 -2.27 -23.11
C THR A 213 -17.89 -3.56 -23.92
N ILE A 214 -17.98 -4.73 -23.28
CA ILE A 214 -17.83 -6.02 -23.96
C ILE A 214 -19.01 -6.30 -24.88
N ALA A 215 -20.24 -6.00 -24.45
CA ALA A 215 -21.44 -6.21 -25.25
C ALA A 215 -21.48 -5.33 -26.51
N GLU A 216 -20.99 -4.08 -26.41
CA GLU A 216 -21.00 -3.10 -27.51
C GLU A 216 -19.78 -3.21 -28.44
N GLY A 217 -18.61 -3.58 -27.92
CA GLY A 217 -17.32 -3.45 -28.62
C GLY A 217 -16.90 -4.62 -29.52
N GLY A 218 -17.75 -5.63 -29.72
CA GLY A 218 -17.47 -6.78 -30.58
C GLY A 218 -16.41 -7.77 -30.04
N PRO A 219 -15.88 -8.68 -30.89
CA PRO A 219 -15.12 -9.87 -30.44
C PRO A 219 -13.82 -9.60 -29.67
N TYR A 220 -13.27 -8.39 -29.74
CA TYR A 220 -11.98 -8.04 -29.12
C TYR A 220 -12.10 -7.00 -28.00
N ALA A 221 -13.32 -6.57 -27.66
CA ALA A 221 -13.57 -5.58 -26.62
C ALA A 221 -12.96 -5.96 -25.26
N SER A 222 -13.08 -7.23 -24.89
CA SER A 222 -12.53 -7.78 -23.64
C SER A 222 -11.01 -7.67 -23.54
N LYS A 223 -10.31 -7.53 -24.67
CA LYS A 223 -8.84 -7.42 -24.76
C LYS A 223 -8.34 -5.98 -24.81
N SER A 224 -9.25 -5.00 -24.89
CA SER A 224 -8.89 -3.58 -24.93
C SER A 224 -8.13 -3.15 -23.66
N SER A 225 -7.26 -2.15 -23.80
CA SER A 225 -6.50 -1.58 -22.67
C SER A 225 -7.43 -0.98 -21.61
N PHE A 226 -8.55 -0.40 -22.04
CA PHE A 226 -9.57 0.15 -21.16
C PHE A 226 -10.24 -0.92 -20.30
N VAL A 227 -10.77 -1.99 -20.91
CA VAL A 227 -11.38 -3.11 -20.15
C VAL A 227 -10.36 -3.76 -19.23
N LYS A 228 -9.10 -3.96 -19.68
CA LYS A 228 -8.04 -4.50 -18.82
C LYS A 228 -7.79 -3.64 -17.57
N LEU A 229 -7.82 -2.32 -17.71
CA LEU A 229 -7.64 -1.39 -16.61
C LEU A 229 -8.80 -1.46 -15.61
N LEU A 230 -10.05 -1.49 -16.10
CA LEU A 230 -11.24 -1.66 -15.24
C LEU A 230 -11.20 -2.98 -14.47
N ARG A 231 -10.82 -4.07 -15.16
CA ARG A 231 -10.64 -5.38 -14.53
C ARG A 231 -9.54 -5.38 -13.47
N SER A 232 -8.48 -4.58 -13.63
CA SER A 232 -7.46 -4.42 -12.58
C SER A 232 -8.01 -3.81 -11.30
N ILE A 233 -8.97 -2.87 -11.39
CA ILE A 233 -9.68 -2.37 -10.21
C ILE A 233 -10.44 -3.49 -9.54
N LYS A 234 -11.24 -4.25 -10.30
CA LYS A 234 -12.03 -5.37 -9.77
C LYS A 234 -11.13 -6.37 -9.03
N ARG A 235 -10.02 -6.79 -9.66
CA ARG A 235 -9.06 -7.72 -9.04
C ARG A 235 -8.43 -7.16 -7.78
N GLU A 236 -8.01 -5.89 -7.79
CA GLU A 236 -7.39 -5.29 -6.61
C GLU A 236 -8.38 -5.11 -5.46
N THR A 237 -9.64 -4.74 -5.73
CA THR A 237 -10.70 -4.70 -4.71
C THR A 237 -10.89 -6.08 -4.07
N LEU A 238 -10.96 -7.15 -4.89
CA LEU A 238 -11.11 -8.52 -4.38
C LEU A 238 -9.90 -8.93 -3.52
N LYS A 239 -8.69 -8.63 -4.00
CA LYS A 239 -7.44 -8.90 -3.27
C LYS A 239 -7.38 -8.16 -1.93
N LEU A 240 -7.83 -6.90 -1.88
CA LEU A 240 -7.89 -6.11 -0.64
C LEU A 240 -8.85 -6.74 0.37
N ILE A 241 -10.05 -7.11 -0.07
CA ILE A 241 -11.05 -7.77 0.79
C ILE A 241 -10.51 -9.13 1.26
N GLU A 242 -9.92 -9.92 0.36
CA GLU A 242 -9.34 -11.22 0.69
C GLU A 242 -8.21 -11.09 1.72
N THR A 243 -7.31 -10.12 1.53
CA THR A 243 -6.23 -9.81 2.49
C THR A 243 -6.79 -9.44 3.86
N PHE A 244 -7.85 -8.62 3.90
CA PHE A 244 -8.52 -8.26 5.15
C PHE A 244 -9.16 -9.47 5.83
N VAL A 245 -9.91 -10.29 5.09
CA VAL A 245 -10.56 -11.51 5.60
C VAL A 245 -9.52 -12.50 6.15
N ASP A 246 -8.45 -12.75 5.41
CA ASP A 246 -7.36 -13.65 5.82
C ASP A 246 -6.70 -13.20 7.14
N LYS A 247 -6.65 -11.89 7.39
CA LYS A 247 -6.04 -11.33 8.61
C LYS A 247 -7.04 -11.03 9.73
N ALA A 248 -8.35 -11.19 9.49
CA ALA A 248 -9.37 -10.90 10.49
C ALA A 248 -9.32 -11.89 11.67
N GLU A 249 -9.49 -11.35 12.88
CA GLU A 249 -9.58 -12.10 14.14
C GLU A 249 -11.03 -12.15 14.68
N ASP A 250 -11.82 -11.09 14.50
CA ASP A 250 -13.24 -11.05 14.90
C ASP A 250 -14.16 -11.58 13.79
N LEU A 251 -14.24 -12.91 13.69
CA LEU A 251 -15.06 -13.62 12.69
C LEU A 251 -16.56 -13.36 12.84
N PRO A 252 -17.17 -13.34 14.05
CA PRO A 252 -18.58 -13.02 14.19
C PRO A 252 -18.94 -11.64 13.64
N HIS A 253 -18.07 -10.65 13.87
CA HIS A 253 -18.27 -9.32 13.31
C HIS A 253 -18.09 -9.30 11.79
N LEU A 254 -17.04 -9.94 11.27
CA LEU A 254 -16.79 -10.08 9.83
C LEU A 254 -18.01 -10.69 9.11
N GLY A 255 -18.52 -11.81 9.61
CA GLY A 255 -19.65 -12.52 9.03
C GLY A 255 -20.96 -11.74 9.08
N LYS A 256 -21.14 -10.85 10.06
CA LYS A 256 -22.35 -10.03 10.18
C LYS A 256 -22.29 -8.73 9.38
N GLN A 257 -21.13 -8.07 9.36
CA GLN A 257 -21.02 -6.71 8.81
C GLN A 257 -20.42 -6.65 7.41
N PHE A 258 -19.55 -7.60 7.04
CA PHE A 258 -18.82 -7.52 5.76
C PHE A 258 -19.34 -8.52 4.73
N VAL A 259 -19.65 -9.75 5.13
CA VAL A 259 -20.09 -10.79 4.18
C VAL A 259 -21.43 -10.46 3.51
N PRO A 260 -22.48 -10.01 4.21
CA PRO A 260 -23.77 -9.75 3.54
C PRO A 260 -23.70 -8.64 2.48
N PRO A 261 -23.06 -7.48 2.72
CA PRO A 261 -22.96 -6.42 1.72
C PRO A 261 -22.21 -6.81 0.45
N MET A 262 -21.28 -7.78 0.50
CA MET A 262 -20.53 -8.22 -0.69
C MET A 262 -21.28 -9.27 -1.54
N MET A 263 -22.34 -9.90 -1.02
CA MET A 263 -23.03 -10.99 -1.72
C MET A 263 -23.56 -10.58 -3.10
N ASP A 264 -24.37 -9.52 -3.20
CA ASP A 264 -24.90 -9.11 -4.51
C ASP A 264 -23.87 -8.37 -5.39
N PRO A 265 -23.09 -7.39 -4.88
CA PRO A 265 -22.12 -6.66 -5.70
C PRO A 265 -20.99 -7.51 -6.26
N ILE A 266 -20.64 -8.63 -5.60
CA ILE A 266 -19.54 -9.51 -6.02
C ILE A 266 -20.07 -10.84 -6.57
N LEU A 267 -20.77 -11.64 -5.74
CA LEU A 267 -21.20 -12.98 -6.15
C LEU A 267 -22.39 -12.93 -7.12
N GLY A 268 -23.35 -12.03 -6.87
CA GLY A 268 -24.46 -11.77 -7.78
C GLY A 268 -23.96 -11.26 -9.14
N ASP A 269 -23.01 -10.32 -9.12
CA ASP A 269 -22.34 -9.82 -10.32
C ASP A 269 -21.62 -10.94 -11.10
N TYR A 270 -20.83 -11.76 -10.41
CA TYR A 270 -20.13 -12.89 -11.02
C TYR A 270 -21.09 -13.87 -11.71
N ALA A 271 -22.24 -14.17 -11.08
CA ALA A 271 -23.26 -15.05 -11.66
C ALA A 271 -23.89 -14.47 -12.93
N ARG A 272 -24.18 -13.16 -12.93
CA ARG A 272 -24.82 -12.45 -14.06
C ARG A 272 -23.87 -12.17 -15.23
N ASN A 273 -22.57 -12.10 -14.98
CA ASN A 273 -21.58 -11.76 -16.00
C ASN A 273 -21.36 -12.88 -17.04
N VAL A 274 -21.08 -12.45 -18.27
CA VAL A 274 -20.62 -13.33 -19.36
C VAL A 274 -19.27 -13.97 -19.01
N PRO A 275 -18.94 -15.16 -19.53
CA PRO A 275 -17.72 -15.88 -19.16
C PRO A 275 -16.44 -15.02 -19.23
N ASP A 276 -16.29 -14.20 -20.29
CA ASP A 276 -15.11 -13.36 -20.51
C ASP A 276 -14.98 -12.17 -19.52
N ALA A 277 -16.06 -11.83 -18.81
CA ALA A 277 -16.12 -10.74 -17.83
C ALA A 277 -16.02 -11.23 -16.37
N ARG A 278 -15.96 -12.55 -16.15
CA ARG A 278 -15.82 -13.15 -14.82
C ARG A 278 -14.37 -13.07 -14.32
N GLU A 279 -14.19 -12.70 -13.06
CA GLU A 279 -12.88 -12.65 -12.39
C GLU A 279 -12.70 -13.87 -11.48
N SER A 280 -11.60 -14.61 -11.65
CA SER A 280 -11.28 -15.80 -10.87
C SER A 280 -11.12 -15.53 -9.36
N GLU A 281 -10.69 -14.31 -9.02
CA GLU A 281 -10.42 -13.84 -7.67
C GLU A 281 -11.69 -13.82 -6.81
N VAL A 282 -12.88 -13.80 -7.42
CA VAL A 282 -14.14 -13.99 -6.69
C VAL A 282 -14.16 -15.37 -6.02
N LEU A 283 -13.71 -16.41 -6.72
CA LEU A 283 -13.67 -17.76 -6.18
C LEU A 283 -12.62 -17.87 -5.06
N SER A 284 -11.46 -17.23 -5.21
CA SER A 284 -10.42 -17.16 -4.17
C SER A 284 -10.94 -16.50 -2.90
N LEU A 285 -11.58 -15.33 -3.04
CA LEU A 285 -12.17 -14.59 -1.93
C LEU A 285 -13.19 -15.44 -1.16
N PHE A 286 -14.14 -16.08 -1.85
CA PHE A 286 -15.15 -16.90 -1.19
C PHE A 286 -14.57 -18.18 -0.58
N ALA A 287 -13.54 -18.78 -1.18
CA ALA A 287 -12.80 -19.87 -0.56
C ALA A 287 -12.13 -19.43 0.74
N THR A 288 -11.49 -18.26 0.75
CA THR A 288 -10.86 -17.66 1.94
C THR A 288 -11.89 -17.35 3.03
N ILE A 289 -13.09 -16.84 2.67
CA ILE A 289 -14.19 -16.63 3.61
C ILE A 289 -14.67 -17.94 4.23
N ILE A 290 -14.83 -19.01 3.43
CA ILE A 290 -15.32 -20.32 3.91
C ILE A 290 -14.28 -21.03 4.80
N ASN A 291 -12.99 -20.84 4.53
CA ASN A 291 -11.91 -21.45 5.30
C ASN A 291 -11.70 -20.79 6.67
N LYS A 292 -12.19 -19.55 6.85
CA LYS A 292 -12.12 -18.79 8.10
C LYS A 292 -13.25 -19.17 9.04
#